data_AF-A0A1A6B4I0-F1
#
_entry.id   AF-A0A1A6B4I0-F1
#
_cell.length_a   1.000
_cell.length_b   1.000
_cell.length_c   1.000
_cell.angle_alpha   90.00
_cell.angle_beta   90.00
_cell.angle_gamma   90.00
#
_symmetry.space_group_name_H-M   'P 1'
#
loop_
_entity.id
_entity.type
_entity.pdbx_description
1 polymer ?
#
loop_
_entity_poly.entity_id
_entity_poly.type
_entity_poly.pdbx_seq_one_letter_code
_entity_poly.pdbx_strand_id
1 'polypeptide(L)'
;MGKNKQITKRGLISSIVASSIFTLVYWISFYELNTLCKFGRFKNNITILLGCMVFFLAWFIILIIRIVKKPAAVPEQNVDIYKFYSRCKTIWTCTIIIVIVLITCFYGVKIYHSAINYNGKLSWFLSDLKNKRTVKLEHNNIYESGIEGIFADINKKVHMPEKLYVVNNFSLKFHSNGQITSFDTFLYGKNAKGELGSYLISYNSKNSGNITIYLKGYVNPNYNDDKLLEPLIKTMKVIPLKKTVRNWPEKQYGILYSGKRSFGYNTDGIVYIDSKGNTNSAVNAYSEIVGYIVSVFVPGKESEYTPVRYNLTDYLNNIKTAEPSKDNK
;
A
#
# COMPACT_ATOMS: atom_id res chain seq x y z
N MET A 1 35.26 -64.91 2.77
CA MET A 1 35.29 -63.48 3.20
C MET A 1 34.20 -62.73 2.45
N GLY A 2 33.02 -62.59 3.06
CA GLY A 2 31.89 -61.87 2.47
C GLY A 2 32.21 -60.38 2.35
N LYS A 3 31.99 -59.80 1.16
CA LYS A 3 32.24 -58.37 0.91
C LYS A 3 31.05 -57.58 1.43
N ASN A 4 31.14 -57.12 2.68
CA ASN A 4 30.16 -56.20 3.26
C ASN A 4 30.14 -54.88 2.46
N LYS A 5 29.04 -54.63 1.73
CA LYS A 5 28.84 -53.40 0.97
C LYS A 5 28.35 -52.29 1.90
N GLN A 6 29.21 -51.34 2.23
CA GLN A 6 28.83 -50.15 3.01
C GLN A 6 27.76 -49.34 2.27
N ILE A 7 26.65 -49.04 2.94
CA ILE A 7 25.65 -48.09 2.45
C ILE A 7 26.28 -46.69 2.47
N THR A 8 26.52 -46.11 1.30
CA THR A 8 27.06 -44.75 1.16
C THR A 8 25.99 -43.72 1.53
N LYS A 9 26.38 -42.61 2.17
CA LYS A 9 25.49 -41.48 2.53
C LYS A 9 24.64 -40.99 1.34
N ARG A 10 25.21 -40.99 0.12
CA ARG A 10 24.51 -40.66 -1.14
C ARG A 10 23.37 -41.63 -1.47
N GLY A 11 23.53 -42.93 -1.20
CA GLY A 11 22.50 -43.93 -1.43
C GLY A 11 21.31 -43.81 -0.47
N LEU A 12 21.57 -43.42 0.78
CA LEU A 12 20.51 -43.11 1.77
C LEU A 12 19.67 -41.91 1.33
N ILE A 13 20.32 -40.81 0.95
CA ILE A 13 19.65 -39.60 0.46
C ILE A 13 18.79 -39.93 -0.78
N SER A 14 19.38 -40.61 -1.76
CA SER A 14 18.69 -40.99 -3.01
C SER A 14 17.48 -41.89 -2.76
N SER A 15 17.59 -42.89 -1.86
CA SER A 15 16.48 -43.80 -1.55
C SER A 15 15.31 -43.14 -0.81
N ILE A 16 15.55 -42.02 -0.14
CA ILE A 16 14.54 -41.33 0.68
C ILE A 16 13.83 -40.23 -0.13
N VAL A 17 14.55 -39.55 -1.02
CA VAL A 17 13.96 -38.62 -2.00
C VAL A 17 13.13 -39.38 -3.04
N ALA A 18 13.54 -40.60 -3.39
CA ALA A 18 12.81 -41.50 -4.29
C ALA A 18 11.63 -42.25 -3.63
N SER A 19 11.10 -41.74 -2.50
CA SER A 19 9.86 -42.26 -1.93
C SER A 19 8.67 -41.74 -2.73
N SER A 20 7.75 -42.64 -3.10
CA SER A 20 6.51 -42.29 -3.79
C SER A 20 5.66 -41.30 -2.98
N ILE A 21 5.66 -41.43 -1.64
CA ILE A 21 4.93 -40.53 -0.74
C ILE A 21 5.54 -39.13 -0.77
N PHE A 22 6.87 -39.04 -0.70
CA PHE A 22 7.58 -37.76 -0.75
C PHE A 22 7.29 -37.02 -2.06
N THR A 23 7.33 -37.73 -3.19
CA THR A 23 7.06 -37.16 -4.51
C THR A 23 5.62 -36.68 -4.65
N LEU A 24 4.66 -37.42 -4.10
CA LEU A 24 3.25 -37.03 -4.11
C LEU A 24 3.00 -35.76 -3.27
N VAL A 25 3.56 -35.69 -2.06
CA VAL A 25 3.47 -34.48 -1.22
C VAL A 25 4.19 -33.29 -1.88
N TYR A 26 5.33 -33.53 -2.54
CA TYR A 26 6.04 -32.52 -3.33
C TYR A 26 5.19 -31.96 -4.46
N TRP A 27 4.52 -32.83 -5.22
CA TRP A 27 3.61 -32.40 -6.28
C TRP A 27 2.45 -31.57 -5.72
N ILE A 28 1.76 -32.06 -4.68
CA ILE A 28 0.65 -31.33 -4.05
C ILE A 28 1.12 -29.96 -3.57
N SER A 29 2.30 -29.89 -2.93
CA SER A 29 2.86 -28.62 -2.47
C SER A 29 3.09 -27.63 -3.61
N PHE A 30 3.68 -28.04 -4.73
CA PHE A 30 3.90 -27.16 -5.88
C PHE A 30 2.60 -26.76 -6.59
N TYR A 31 1.61 -27.65 -6.64
CA TYR A 31 0.29 -27.34 -7.16
C TYR A 31 -0.43 -26.28 -6.32
N GLU A 32 -0.45 -26.46 -4.99
CA GLU A 32 -1.06 -25.52 -4.04
C GLU A 32 -0.33 -24.18 -4.01
N LEU A 33 1.00 -24.19 -4.12
CA LEU A 33 1.82 -22.99 -4.23
C LEU A 33 1.50 -22.21 -5.51
N ASN A 34 1.47 -22.89 -6.66
CA ASN A 34 1.12 -22.24 -7.93
C ASN A 34 -0.30 -21.65 -7.91
N THR A 35 -1.27 -22.37 -7.37
CA THR A 35 -2.65 -21.87 -7.27
C THR A 35 -2.78 -20.71 -6.28
N LEU A 36 -1.99 -20.70 -5.20
CA LEU A 36 -1.87 -19.55 -4.29
C LEU A 36 -1.24 -18.35 -5.01
N CYS A 37 -0.14 -18.54 -5.74
CA CYS A 37 0.54 -17.46 -6.47
C CYS A 37 -0.35 -16.87 -7.59
N LYS A 38 -1.08 -17.71 -8.30
CA LYS A 38 -1.96 -17.27 -9.41
C LYS A 38 -3.24 -16.62 -8.90
N PHE A 39 -3.96 -17.28 -7.99
CA PHE A 39 -5.33 -16.90 -7.61
C PHE A 39 -5.47 -16.29 -6.21
N GLY A 40 -4.46 -16.43 -5.33
CA GLY A 40 -4.50 -15.89 -3.97
C GLY A 40 -5.52 -16.60 -3.06
N ARG A 41 -5.79 -17.88 -3.29
CA ARG A 41 -6.72 -18.71 -2.49
C ARG A 41 -6.16 -18.99 -1.08
N PHE A 42 -6.20 -17.99 -0.21
CA PHE A 42 -5.45 -17.99 1.05
C PHE A 42 -5.89 -19.09 2.03
N LYS A 43 -7.20 -19.24 2.31
CA LYS A 43 -7.69 -20.11 3.40
C LYS A 43 -7.34 -21.61 3.23
N ASN A 44 -7.62 -22.19 2.08
CA ASN A 44 -7.41 -23.63 1.88
C ASN A 44 -5.95 -23.94 1.54
N ASN A 45 -5.35 -23.18 0.62
CA ASN A 45 -4.02 -23.47 0.11
C ASN A 45 -2.94 -23.33 1.20
N ILE A 46 -3.03 -22.33 2.08
CA ILE A 46 -2.03 -22.14 3.13
C ILE A 46 -2.10 -23.24 4.18
N THR A 47 -3.29 -23.70 4.53
CA THR A 47 -3.46 -24.82 5.46
C THR A 47 -2.79 -26.09 4.90
N ILE A 48 -3.00 -26.38 3.61
CA ILE A 48 -2.38 -27.54 2.94
C ILE A 48 -0.86 -27.35 2.81
N LEU A 49 -0.39 -26.15 2.44
CA LEU A 49 1.03 -25.84 2.34
C LEU A 49 1.73 -25.94 3.69
N LEU A 50 1.11 -25.49 4.78
CA LEU A 50 1.63 -25.67 6.13
C LEU A 50 1.76 -27.16 6.48
N GLY A 51 0.75 -27.97 6.17
CA GLY A 51 0.83 -29.42 6.32
C GLY A 51 1.99 -30.04 5.53
N CYS A 52 2.20 -29.61 4.28
CA CYS A 52 3.34 -30.03 3.46
C CYS A 52 4.68 -29.60 4.08
N MET A 53 4.78 -28.37 4.60
CA MET A 53 5.99 -27.87 5.27
C MET A 53 6.33 -28.70 6.52
N VAL A 54 5.35 -29.01 7.36
CA VAL A 54 5.54 -29.88 8.54
C VAL A 54 6.00 -31.28 8.12
N PHE A 55 5.40 -31.84 7.07
CA PHE A 55 5.83 -33.12 6.50
C PHE A 55 7.30 -33.05 6.04
N PHE A 56 7.70 -32.04 5.27
CA PHE A 56 9.09 -31.89 4.83
C PHE A 56 10.06 -31.69 6.00
N LEU A 57 9.66 -30.94 7.02
CA LEU A 57 10.47 -30.74 8.23
C LEU A 57 10.69 -32.06 8.98
N ALA A 58 9.62 -32.83 9.23
CA ALA A 58 9.70 -34.13 9.86
C ALA A 58 10.57 -35.11 9.04
N TRP A 59 10.41 -35.10 7.72
CA TRP A 59 11.20 -35.91 6.80
C TRP A 59 12.68 -35.52 6.81
N PHE A 60 12.99 -34.23 6.88
CA PHE A 60 14.34 -33.70 7.01
C PHE A 60 14.99 -34.14 8.34
N ILE A 61 14.24 -34.10 9.46
CA ILE A 61 14.72 -34.59 10.76
C ILE A 61 15.03 -36.09 10.70
N ILE A 62 14.15 -36.91 10.11
CA ILE A 62 14.38 -38.36 9.92
C ILE A 62 15.64 -38.61 9.08
N LEU A 63 15.85 -37.82 8.03
CA LEU A 63 17.05 -37.87 7.20
C LEU A 63 18.32 -37.61 8.02
N ILE A 64 18.33 -36.56 8.83
CA ILE A 64 19.48 -36.25 9.71
C ILE A 64 19.76 -37.39 10.68
N ILE A 65 18.73 -37.94 11.34
CA ILE A 65 18.88 -39.08 12.27
C ILE A 65 19.48 -40.30 11.56
N ARG A 66 19.03 -40.61 10.34
CA ARG A 66 19.55 -41.75 9.54
C ARG A 66 20.97 -41.53 9.03
N ILE A 67 21.39 -40.30 8.78
CA ILE A 67 22.77 -39.98 8.39
C ILE A 67 23.72 -40.09 9.58
N VAL A 68 23.26 -39.70 10.77
CA VAL A 68 24.04 -39.76 12.03
C VAL A 68 24.14 -41.18 12.56
N LYS A 69 23.08 -41.99 12.47
CA LYS A 69 23.14 -43.43 12.82
C LYS A 69 23.92 -44.20 11.75
N LYS A 70 25.04 -44.85 12.13
CA LYS A 70 25.84 -45.69 11.23
C LYS A 70 24.98 -46.83 10.65
N PRO A 71 25.08 -47.15 9.34
CA PRO A 71 24.30 -48.23 8.75
C PRO A 71 24.77 -49.59 9.31
N ALA A 72 23.82 -50.40 9.80
CA ALA A 72 24.08 -51.79 10.18
C ALA A 72 24.47 -52.60 8.94
N ALA A 73 25.46 -53.49 9.10
CA ALA A 73 25.89 -54.40 8.04
C ALA A 73 24.74 -55.35 7.69
N VAL A 74 24.37 -55.37 6.40
CA VAL A 74 23.28 -56.23 5.89
C VAL A 74 23.89 -57.57 5.44
N PRO A 75 23.38 -58.72 5.88
CA PRO A 75 23.94 -60.03 5.52
C PRO A 75 23.76 -60.34 4.03
N GLU A 76 24.72 -61.11 3.49
CA GLU A 76 24.91 -61.45 2.08
C GLU A 76 23.70 -62.25 1.54
N GLN A 77 22.98 -61.70 0.55
CA GLN A 77 21.91 -62.37 -0.19
C GLN A 77 22.29 -62.55 -1.67
N ASN A 78 21.74 -63.59 -2.30
CA ASN A 78 22.03 -64.14 -3.63
C ASN A 78 22.40 -63.08 -4.71
N VAL A 79 23.59 -63.24 -5.29
CA VAL A 79 24.29 -62.20 -6.08
C VAL A 79 23.52 -61.77 -7.35
N ASP A 80 22.86 -62.69 -8.04
CA ASP A 80 22.15 -62.37 -9.30
C ASP A 80 20.79 -61.70 -9.09
N ILE A 81 20.01 -62.17 -8.10
CA ILE A 81 18.75 -61.55 -7.68
C ILE A 81 19.02 -60.14 -7.14
N TYR A 82 20.09 -59.98 -6.35
CA TYR A 82 20.51 -58.67 -5.81
C TYR A 82 20.94 -57.70 -6.91
N LYS A 83 21.67 -58.17 -7.93
CA LYS A 83 22.13 -57.35 -9.06
C LYS A 83 20.96 -56.87 -9.92
N PHE A 84 19.97 -57.73 -10.15
CA PHE A 84 18.73 -57.38 -10.86
C PHE A 84 17.87 -56.39 -10.05
N TYR A 85 17.61 -56.68 -8.77
CA TYR A 85 16.87 -55.80 -7.85
C TYR A 85 17.55 -54.42 -7.71
N SER A 86 18.88 -54.38 -7.61
CA SER A 86 19.66 -53.15 -7.54
C SER A 86 19.56 -52.31 -8.83
N ARG A 87 19.50 -52.95 -10.01
CA ARG A 87 19.30 -52.24 -11.29
C ARG A 87 17.89 -51.66 -11.38
N CYS A 88 16.85 -52.45 -11.10
CA CYS A 88 15.47 -51.98 -11.08
C CYS A 88 15.26 -50.83 -10.08
N LYS A 89 15.84 -50.91 -8.88
CA LYS A 89 15.81 -49.85 -7.87
C LYS A 89 16.50 -48.56 -8.35
N THR A 90 17.63 -48.69 -9.05
CA THR A 90 18.37 -47.54 -9.59
C THR A 90 17.56 -46.86 -10.70
N ILE A 91 16.99 -47.64 -11.63
CA ILE A 91 16.12 -47.13 -12.70
C ILE A 91 14.91 -46.40 -12.10
N TRP A 92 14.22 -47.01 -11.14
CA TRP A 92 13.07 -46.40 -10.46
C TRP A 92 13.42 -45.07 -9.78
N THR A 93 14.58 -45.02 -9.11
CA THR A 93 15.07 -43.81 -8.46
C THR A 93 15.36 -42.71 -9.48
N CYS A 94 15.99 -43.03 -10.61
CA CYS A 94 16.22 -42.08 -11.70
C CYS A 94 14.88 -41.55 -12.25
N THR A 95 13.88 -42.42 -12.45
CA THR A 95 12.55 -42.01 -12.93
C THR A 95 11.89 -41.00 -11.97
N ILE A 96 11.94 -41.24 -10.66
CA ILE A 96 11.37 -40.29 -9.68
C ILE A 96 12.10 -38.96 -9.69
N ILE A 97 13.43 -38.96 -9.78
CA ILE A 97 14.21 -37.71 -9.87
C ILE A 97 13.80 -36.92 -11.10
N ILE A 98 13.64 -37.57 -12.25
CA ILE A 98 13.16 -36.92 -13.49
C ILE A 98 11.77 -36.33 -13.28
N VAL A 99 10.85 -37.05 -12.63
CA VAL A 99 9.49 -36.55 -12.32
C VAL A 99 9.55 -35.32 -11.42
N ILE A 100 10.36 -35.32 -10.36
CA ILE A 100 10.55 -34.15 -9.48
C ILE A 100 11.07 -32.95 -10.27
N VAL A 101 12.07 -33.16 -11.14
CA VAL A 101 12.61 -32.10 -12.00
C VAL A 101 11.53 -31.56 -12.93
N LEU A 102 10.73 -32.42 -13.58
CA LEU A 102 9.63 -31.99 -14.46
C LEU A 102 8.56 -31.19 -13.71
N ILE A 103 8.14 -31.63 -12.52
CA ILE A 103 7.20 -30.91 -11.65
C ILE A 103 7.77 -29.52 -11.32
N THR A 104 9.04 -29.47 -10.92
CA THR A 104 9.72 -28.22 -10.54
C THR A 104 9.80 -27.25 -11.70
N CYS A 105 10.21 -27.70 -12.89
CA CYS A 105 10.26 -26.88 -14.09
C CYS A 105 8.87 -26.37 -14.48
N PHE A 106 7.86 -27.26 -14.51
CA PHE A 106 6.51 -26.92 -14.93
C PHE A 106 5.85 -25.89 -14.01
N TYR A 107 5.84 -26.13 -12.70
CA TYR A 107 5.25 -25.18 -11.75
C TYR A 107 6.13 -23.97 -11.51
N GLY A 108 7.46 -24.11 -11.60
CA GLY A 108 8.41 -23.00 -11.51
C GLY A 108 8.16 -21.94 -12.57
N VAL A 109 7.99 -22.34 -13.84
CA VAL A 109 7.63 -21.41 -14.93
C VAL A 109 6.30 -20.72 -14.65
N LYS A 110 5.27 -21.43 -14.15
CA LYS A 110 3.97 -20.83 -13.84
C LYS A 110 4.02 -19.84 -12.67
N ILE A 111 4.79 -20.15 -11.63
CA ILE A 111 4.99 -19.25 -10.48
C ILE A 111 5.76 -18.01 -10.93
N TYR A 112 6.82 -18.17 -11.71
CA TYR A 112 7.56 -17.07 -12.31
C TYR A 112 6.64 -16.17 -13.13
N HIS A 113 5.83 -16.74 -14.03
CA HIS A 113 4.86 -15.99 -14.80
C HIS A 113 3.85 -15.25 -13.90
N SER A 114 3.40 -15.85 -12.80
CA SER A 114 2.49 -15.21 -11.83
C SER A 114 3.14 -14.06 -11.04
N ALA A 115 4.47 -14.02 -10.97
CA ALA A 115 5.23 -12.96 -10.33
C ALA A 115 5.47 -11.75 -11.24
N ILE A 116 5.45 -11.94 -12.56
CA ILE A 116 5.51 -10.85 -13.55
C ILE A 116 4.30 -9.93 -13.36
N ASN A 117 4.49 -8.63 -13.56
CA ASN A 117 3.46 -7.61 -13.40
C ASN A 117 2.14 -8.01 -14.10
N TYR A 118 1.03 -7.84 -13.38
CA TYR A 118 -0.34 -8.08 -13.85
C TYR A 118 -0.73 -9.53 -14.15
N ASN A 119 0.15 -10.52 -13.92
CA ASN A 119 -0.09 -11.92 -14.29
C ASN A 119 -0.57 -12.84 -13.16
N GLY A 120 -0.77 -12.31 -11.95
CA GLY A 120 -1.25 -13.11 -10.82
C GLY A 120 -1.27 -12.36 -9.50
N LYS A 121 -1.85 -12.97 -8.46
CA LYS A 121 -1.88 -12.39 -7.10
C LYS A 121 -0.49 -12.23 -6.49
N LEU A 122 0.47 -13.06 -6.86
CA LEU A 122 1.86 -12.92 -6.43
C LEU A 122 2.46 -11.59 -6.91
N SER A 123 2.23 -11.19 -8.16
CA SER A 123 2.70 -9.88 -8.67
C SER A 123 2.14 -8.70 -7.87
N TRP A 124 0.86 -8.75 -7.48
CA TRP A 124 0.23 -7.75 -6.61
C TRP A 124 0.83 -7.76 -5.21
N PHE A 125 1.06 -8.93 -4.62
CA PHE A 125 1.70 -9.05 -3.31
C PHE A 125 3.13 -8.49 -3.31
N LEU A 126 3.92 -8.79 -4.34
CA LEU A 126 5.28 -8.25 -4.51
C LEU A 126 5.27 -6.73 -4.73
N SER A 127 4.32 -6.23 -5.52
CA SER A 127 4.14 -4.80 -5.73
C SER A 127 3.75 -4.08 -4.43
N ASP A 128 2.79 -4.60 -3.67
CA ASP A 128 2.40 -4.07 -2.36
C ASP A 128 3.58 -4.11 -1.39
N LEU A 129 4.33 -5.21 -1.32
CA LEU A 129 5.52 -5.31 -0.46
C LEU A 129 6.55 -4.22 -0.79
N LYS A 130 6.81 -4.00 -2.08
CA LYS A 130 7.80 -3.03 -2.55
C LYS A 130 7.34 -1.59 -2.36
N ASN A 131 6.09 -1.29 -2.69
CA ASN A 131 5.61 0.07 -2.94
C ASN A 131 4.56 0.56 -1.92
N LYS A 132 3.95 -0.29 -1.11
CA LYS A 132 2.91 0.11 -0.15
C LYS A 132 3.45 0.25 1.26
N ARG A 133 3.04 1.31 1.96
CA ARG A 133 3.31 1.53 3.38
C ARG A 133 2.01 1.82 4.10
N THR A 134 1.92 1.40 5.35
CA THR A 134 0.75 1.65 6.20
C THR A 134 1.18 2.26 7.53
N VAL A 135 0.46 3.29 7.97
CA VAL A 135 0.73 4.01 9.23
C VAL A 135 -0.58 4.21 9.98
N LYS A 136 -0.57 4.12 11.31
CA LYS A 136 -1.75 4.42 12.12
C LYS A 136 -2.00 5.93 12.12
N LEU A 137 -3.24 6.36 11.97
CA LEU A 137 -3.62 7.76 12.18
C LEU A 137 -3.78 8.00 13.68
N GLU A 138 -2.79 8.60 14.32
CA GLU A 138 -2.83 8.99 15.73
C GLU A 138 -3.51 10.35 15.87
N HIS A 139 -3.17 11.29 15.00
CA HIS A 139 -3.74 12.62 14.92
C HIS A 139 -5.05 12.60 14.11
N ASN A 140 -6.06 11.95 14.68
CA ASN A 140 -7.34 11.69 13.99
C ASN A 140 -8.39 12.80 14.15
N ASN A 141 -8.08 13.89 14.86
CA ASN A 141 -8.97 15.03 15.06
C ASN A 141 -8.40 16.30 14.42
N ILE A 142 -9.12 16.84 13.42
CA ILE A 142 -8.70 18.01 12.66
C ILE A 142 -8.71 19.31 13.48
N TYR A 143 -9.53 19.41 14.53
CA TYR A 143 -9.59 20.60 15.36
C TYR A 143 -8.44 20.69 16.36
N GLU A 144 -7.85 19.56 16.72
CA GLU A 144 -6.77 19.48 17.72
C GLU A 144 -5.40 19.54 17.03
N SER A 145 -5.23 18.76 15.97
CA SER A 145 -3.93 18.53 15.32
C SER A 145 -3.78 19.16 13.94
N GLY A 146 -4.88 19.72 13.41
CA GLY A 146 -4.92 20.22 12.03
C GLY A 146 -4.59 19.14 11.00
N ILE A 147 -4.37 19.56 9.76
CA ILE A 147 -3.87 18.63 8.72
C ILE A 147 -2.39 18.28 8.91
N GLU A 148 -1.64 19.07 9.67
CA GLU A 148 -0.22 18.81 9.94
C GLU A 148 -0.01 17.51 10.71
N GLY A 149 -0.90 17.19 11.65
CA GLY A 149 -0.89 15.91 12.35
C GLY A 149 -0.91 14.70 11.42
N ILE A 150 -1.65 14.79 10.30
CA ILE A 150 -1.70 13.73 9.28
C ILE A 150 -0.32 13.54 8.64
N PHE A 151 0.33 14.63 8.23
CA PHE A 151 1.65 14.57 7.61
C PHE A 151 2.74 14.17 8.61
N ALA A 152 2.62 14.57 9.86
CA ALA A 152 3.50 14.13 10.95
C ALA A 152 3.43 12.62 11.15
N ASP A 153 2.21 12.04 11.17
CA ASP A 153 2.05 10.60 11.25
C ASP A 153 2.65 9.87 10.05
N ILE A 154 2.39 10.34 8.82
CA ILE A 154 2.96 9.74 7.60
C ILE A 154 4.50 9.76 7.64
N ASN A 155 5.09 10.88 8.06
CA ASN A 155 6.54 11.07 8.11
C ASN A 155 7.25 10.11 9.06
N LYS A 156 6.55 9.49 10.03
CA LYS A 156 7.12 8.43 10.89
C LYS A 156 7.63 7.21 10.11
N LYS A 157 7.04 6.89 8.95
CA LYS A 157 7.47 5.75 8.11
C LYS A 157 7.93 6.13 6.71
N VAL A 158 7.46 7.26 6.18
CA VAL A 158 7.76 7.70 4.83
C VAL A 158 8.32 9.11 4.90
N HIS A 159 9.63 9.24 4.76
CA HIS A 159 10.30 10.54 4.68
C HIS A 159 9.90 11.22 3.37
N MET A 160 8.88 12.08 3.44
CA MET A 160 8.46 12.90 2.30
C MET A 160 9.36 14.13 2.18
N PRO A 161 9.61 14.63 0.96
CA PRO A 161 10.34 15.87 0.77
C PRO A 161 9.56 17.06 1.33
N GLU A 162 10.27 18.13 1.68
CA GLU A 162 9.66 19.36 2.20
C GLU A 162 8.77 20.04 1.15
N LYS A 163 9.27 20.15 -0.10
CA LYS A 163 8.51 20.74 -1.22
C LYS A 163 7.71 19.67 -1.96
N LEU A 164 6.40 19.66 -1.73
CA LEU A 164 5.44 18.74 -2.35
C LEU A 164 4.46 19.47 -3.26
N TYR A 165 4.01 18.75 -4.29
CA TYR A 165 3.05 19.20 -5.28
C TYR A 165 1.89 18.21 -5.35
N VAL A 166 0.66 18.72 -5.41
CA VAL A 166 -0.57 17.96 -5.56
C VAL A 166 -0.78 17.63 -7.04
N VAL A 167 -1.03 16.37 -7.38
CA VAL A 167 -1.35 15.96 -8.74
C VAL A 167 -2.76 16.46 -9.12
N ASN A 168 -3.77 16.01 -8.38
CA ASN A 168 -5.17 16.34 -8.62
C ASN A 168 -5.71 17.26 -7.54
N ASN A 169 -5.90 16.71 -6.34
CA ASN A 169 -6.39 17.43 -5.19
C ASN A 169 -5.97 16.73 -3.88
N PHE A 170 -6.18 17.44 -2.78
CA PHE A 170 -6.30 16.91 -1.44
C PHE A 170 -7.77 17.02 -1.05
N SER A 171 -8.37 15.90 -0.68
CA SER A 171 -9.76 15.77 -0.26
C SER A 171 -9.79 15.13 1.11
N LEU A 172 -10.48 15.76 2.06
CA LEU A 172 -10.63 15.25 3.42
C LEU A 172 -12.09 15.39 3.85
N LYS A 173 -12.60 14.41 4.59
CA LYS A 173 -13.92 14.42 5.21
C LYS A 173 -13.78 14.18 6.71
N PHE A 174 -14.62 14.84 7.49
CA PHE A 174 -14.60 14.76 8.95
C PHE A 174 -15.99 14.97 9.54
N HIS A 175 -16.20 14.47 10.76
CA HIS A 175 -17.43 14.65 11.52
C HIS A 175 -17.49 16.01 12.20
N SER A 176 -18.67 16.40 12.67
CA SER A 176 -18.86 17.69 13.35
C SER A 176 -18.02 17.87 14.61
N ASN A 177 -17.62 16.78 15.28
CA ASN A 177 -16.68 16.78 16.41
C ASN A 177 -15.20 16.92 16.02
N GLY A 178 -14.88 16.95 14.72
CA GLY A 178 -13.52 17.07 14.19
C GLY A 178 -12.85 15.74 13.83
N GLN A 179 -13.49 14.61 14.14
CA GLN A 179 -12.92 13.31 13.83
C GLN A 179 -12.84 13.08 12.31
N ILE A 180 -11.64 12.83 11.82
CA ILE A 180 -11.35 12.55 10.42
C ILE A 180 -11.97 11.18 10.04
N THR A 181 -12.75 11.17 8.96
CA THR A 181 -13.42 9.95 8.47
C THR A 181 -12.71 9.37 7.25
N SER A 182 -12.26 10.23 6.34
CA SER A 182 -11.50 9.81 5.17
C SER A 182 -10.66 10.95 4.64
N PHE A 183 -9.55 10.64 4.01
CA PHE A 183 -8.87 11.59 3.13
C PHE A 183 -8.15 10.86 2.01
N ASP A 184 -7.94 11.57 0.92
CA ASP A 184 -7.23 11.09 -0.24
C ASP A 184 -6.44 12.23 -0.88
N THR A 185 -5.21 11.92 -1.29
CA THR A 185 -4.40 12.86 -2.07
C THR A 185 -3.33 12.11 -2.84
N PHE A 186 -2.89 12.69 -3.95
CA PHE A 186 -1.73 12.20 -4.69
C PHE A 186 -0.70 13.32 -4.78
N LEU A 187 0.46 13.07 -4.18
CA LEU A 187 1.54 14.05 -4.06
C LEU A 187 2.79 13.58 -4.79
N TYR A 188 3.62 14.53 -5.21
CA TYR A 188 4.96 14.27 -5.70
C TYR A 188 5.93 15.38 -5.31
N GLY A 189 7.23 15.07 -5.30
CA GLY A 189 8.28 16.02 -4.96
C GLY A 189 9.66 15.44 -5.24
N LYS A 190 10.71 16.25 -5.11
CA LYS A 190 12.10 15.79 -5.22
C LYS A 190 12.67 15.55 -3.83
N ASN A 191 13.28 14.40 -3.61
CA ASN A 191 14.02 14.14 -2.38
C ASN A 191 15.33 14.96 -2.34
N ALA A 192 16.08 14.87 -1.23
CA ALA A 192 17.35 15.58 -1.06
C ALA A 192 18.40 15.27 -2.14
N LYS A 193 18.27 14.14 -2.86
CA LYS A 193 19.14 13.74 -3.98
C LYS A 193 18.63 14.22 -5.34
N GLY A 194 17.52 14.95 -5.38
CA GLY A 194 16.86 15.38 -6.61
C GLY A 194 16.00 14.32 -7.29
N GLU A 195 15.85 13.13 -6.70
CA GLU A 195 15.07 12.04 -7.27
C GLU A 195 13.57 12.26 -7.04
N LEU A 196 12.77 11.94 -8.06
CA LEU A 196 11.32 12.03 -8.00
C LEU A 196 10.74 10.99 -7.01
N GLY A 197 10.03 11.48 -6.00
CA GLY A 197 9.15 10.70 -5.14
C GLY A 197 7.68 10.98 -5.47
N SER A 198 6.85 9.95 -5.44
CA SER A 198 5.39 10.07 -5.57
C SER A 198 4.69 9.26 -4.49
N TYR A 199 3.58 9.79 -4.00
CA TYR A 199 2.89 9.35 -2.78
C TYR A 199 1.38 9.43 -2.97
N LEU A 200 0.75 8.31 -3.31
CA LEU A 200 -0.71 8.18 -3.32
C LEU A 200 -1.16 7.77 -1.92
N ILE A 201 -1.78 8.72 -1.22
CA ILE A 201 -2.09 8.62 0.20
C ILE A 201 -3.61 8.53 0.33
N SER A 202 -4.09 7.56 1.10
CA SER A 202 -5.52 7.44 1.40
C SER A 202 -5.78 6.88 2.79
N TYR A 203 -6.90 7.29 3.36
CA TYR A 203 -7.43 6.83 4.63
C TYR A 203 -8.95 6.76 4.56
N ASN A 204 -9.53 5.72 5.14
CA ASN A 204 -10.98 5.58 5.30
C ASN A 204 -11.26 4.76 6.56
N SER A 205 -11.86 5.40 7.56
CA SER A 205 -12.13 4.82 8.88
C SER A 205 -13.04 3.59 8.83
N LYS A 206 -13.88 3.45 7.79
CA LYS A 206 -14.74 2.28 7.58
C LYS A 206 -13.96 1.05 7.11
N ASN A 207 -12.84 1.26 6.42
CA ASN A 207 -12.04 0.20 5.83
C ASN A 207 -10.87 -0.20 6.74
N SER A 208 -10.19 0.78 7.34
CA SER A 208 -9.03 0.56 8.21
C SER A 208 -8.75 1.76 9.11
N GLY A 209 -8.21 1.51 10.31
CA GLY A 209 -7.65 2.55 11.16
C GLY A 209 -6.29 3.11 10.69
N ASN A 210 -5.76 2.59 9.57
CA ASN A 210 -4.45 2.96 9.04
C ASN A 210 -4.55 3.79 7.76
N ILE A 211 -3.67 4.77 7.63
CA ILE A 211 -3.31 5.46 6.40
C ILE A 211 -2.57 4.49 5.50
N THR A 212 -2.95 4.42 4.22
CA THR A 212 -2.26 3.67 3.18
C THR A 212 -1.53 4.62 2.25
N ILE A 213 -0.26 4.33 1.97
CA ILE A 213 0.60 5.13 1.11
C ILE A 213 1.17 4.22 0.03
N TYR A 214 0.82 4.46 -1.23
CA TYR A 214 1.48 3.84 -2.37
C TYR A 214 2.57 4.75 -2.90
N LEU A 215 3.79 4.21 -2.97
CA LEU A 215 5.00 4.87 -3.44
C LEU A 215 5.23 4.56 -4.91
N LYS A 216 5.99 5.42 -5.59
CA LYS A 216 6.45 5.20 -6.98
C LYS A 216 5.30 5.01 -7.98
N GLY A 217 4.17 5.66 -7.71
CA GLY A 217 3.09 5.82 -8.69
C GLY A 217 3.56 6.67 -9.87
N TYR A 218 2.97 6.41 -11.05
CA TYR A 218 3.24 7.20 -12.25
C TYR A 218 2.72 8.62 -12.08
N VAL A 219 3.61 9.59 -12.31
CA VAL A 219 3.30 11.03 -12.35
C VAL A 219 4.04 11.64 -13.53
N ASN A 220 3.47 12.67 -14.14
CA ASN A 220 4.14 13.50 -15.14
C ASN A 220 4.51 14.85 -14.48
N PRO A 221 5.67 14.95 -13.81
CA PRO A 221 5.98 16.10 -12.97
C PRO A 221 6.39 17.31 -13.82
N ASN A 222 5.58 18.36 -13.79
CA ASN A 222 5.93 19.66 -14.36
C ASN A 222 6.48 20.65 -13.31
N TYR A 223 6.42 20.28 -12.02
CA TYR A 223 6.84 21.12 -10.88
C TYR A 223 6.25 22.54 -10.93
N ASN A 224 5.04 22.68 -11.47
CA ASN A 224 4.34 23.96 -11.49
C ASN A 224 4.02 24.38 -10.05
N ASP A 225 4.43 25.60 -9.66
CA ASP A 225 4.14 26.14 -8.34
C ASP A 225 2.63 26.25 -8.07
N ASP A 226 1.79 26.36 -9.12
CA ASP A 226 0.34 26.27 -8.99
C ASP A 226 -0.12 24.96 -8.33
N LYS A 227 0.72 23.94 -8.24
CA LYS A 227 0.41 22.66 -7.59
C LYS A 227 0.99 22.53 -6.19
N LEU A 228 1.64 23.54 -5.61
CA LEU A 228 2.24 23.44 -4.28
C LEU A 228 1.26 22.97 -3.21
N LEU A 229 1.72 22.13 -2.30
CA LEU A 229 0.96 21.68 -1.13
C LEU A 229 1.07 22.67 0.04
N GLU A 230 2.21 23.35 0.18
CA GLU A 230 2.50 24.25 1.30
C GLU A 230 1.38 25.30 1.58
N PRO A 231 0.77 25.94 0.56
CA PRO A 231 -0.33 26.87 0.80
C PRO A 231 -1.53 26.23 1.51
N LEU A 232 -1.86 24.96 1.23
CA LEU A 232 -2.91 24.25 1.99
C LEU A 232 -2.57 24.20 3.48
N ILE A 233 -1.31 23.86 3.82
CA ILE A 233 -0.85 23.76 5.21
C ILE A 233 -0.97 25.13 5.90
N LYS A 234 -0.49 26.20 5.24
CA LYS A 234 -0.55 27.56 5.79
C LYS A 234 -1.98 28.04 6.01
N THR A 235 -2.85 27.88 5.02
CA THR A 235 -4.24 28.33 5.12
C THR A 235 -5.00 27.56 6.19
N MET A 236 -4.81 26.24 6.29
CA MET A 236 -5.49 25.42 7.30
C MET A 236 -5.09 25.74 8.75
N LYS A 237 -3.93 26.35 8.99
CA LYS A 237 -3.53 26.81 10.34
C LYS A 237 -4.40 27.95 10.84
N VAL A 238 -4.89 28.79 9.93
CA VAL A 238 -5.56 30.05 10.28
C VAL A 238 -7.06 30.02 10.01
N ILE A 239 -7.56 29.06 9.21
CA ILE A 239 -8.99 28.90 8.97
C ILE A 239 -9.72 28.66 10.30
N PRO A 240 -10.77 29.43 10.62
CA PRO A 240 -11.59 29.22 11.80
C PRO A 240 -12.56 28.04 11.58
N LEU A 241 -12.03 26.85 11.29
CA LEU A 241 -12.77 25.71 10.72
C LEU A 241 -14.02 25.34 11.51
N LYS A 242 -13.88 25.26 12.84
CA LYS A 242 -14.99 24.94 13.75
C LYS A 242 -16.10 25.98 13.70
N LYS A 243 -15.77 27.27 13.49
CA LYS A 243 -16.76 28.34 13.30
C LYS A 243 -17.43 28.25 11.94
N THR A 244 -16.66 27.97 10.89
CA THR A 244 -17.16 27.83 9.52
C THR A 244 -18.26 26.77 9.43
N VAL A 245 -17.99 25.56 9.95
CA VAL A 245 -18.91 24.44 9.79
C VAL A 245 -20.13 24.49 10.71
N ARG A 246 -20.06 25.25 11.82
CA ARG A 246 -21.19 25.48 12.73
C ARG A 246 -22.38 26.15 12.06
N ASN A 247 -22.16 26.83 10.93
CA ASN A 247 -23.22 27.48 10.17
C ASN A 247 -24.11 26.48 9.41
N TRP A 248 -23.70 25.21 9.31
CA TRP A 248 -24.46 24.16 8.64
C TRP A 248 -24.92 23.10 9.65
N PRO A 249 -26.22 22.77 9.73
CA PRO A 249 -26.79 21.80 10.68
C PRO A 249 -26.53 20.34 10.25
N GLU A 250 -25.33 20.07 9.76
CA GLU A 250 -24.93 18.79 9.17
C GLU A 250 -23.97 18.03 10.09
N LYS A 251 -23.82 16.73 9.87
CA LYS A 251 -22.98 15.86 10.73
C LYS A 251 -21.60 15.59 10.14
N GLN A 252 -21.39 15.96 8.89
CA GLN A 252 -20.17 15.67 8.15
C GLN A 252 -19.82 16.83 7.23
N TYR A 253 -18.54 17.13 7.16
CA TYR A 253 -17.98 18.24 6.40
C TYR A 253 -16.79 17.76 5.59
N GLY A 254 -16.40 18.57 4.61
CA GLY A 254 -15.30 18.30 3.70
C GLY A 254 -14.33 19.47 3.58
N ILE A 255 -13.07 19.16 3.30
CA ILE A 255 -12.02 20.09 2.89
C ILE A 255 -11.52 19.64 1.52
N LEU A 256 -11.42 20.59 0.58
CA LEU A 256 -10.90 20.35 -0.77
C LEU A 256 -9.85 21.41 -1.13
N TYR A 257 -8.74 20.94 -1.68
CA TYR A 257 -7.66 21.79 -2.19
C TYR A 257 -7.09 21.18 -3.46
N SER A 258 -6.78 21.98 -4.48
CA SER A 258 -6.30 21.48 -5.77
C SER A 258 -5.10 22.24 -6.33
N GLY A 259 -4.41 22.99 -5.45
CA GLY A 259 -3.45 24.01 -5.86
C GLY A 259 -4.13 25.35 -6.17
N LYS A 260 -3.43 26.20 -6.91
CA LYS A 260 -3.90 27.48 -7.42
C LYS A 260 -5.02 27.24 -8.43
N ARG A 261 -6.16 27.92 -8.23
CA ARG A 261 -7.32 27.82 -9.10
C ARG A 261 -7.97 29.17 -9.30
N SER A 262 -8.61 29.32 -10.46
CA SER A 262 -9.51 30.43 -10.76
C SER A 262 -10.95 30.08 -10.42
N PHE A 263 -11.66 31.06 -9.86
CA PHE A 263 -13.12 31.08 -9.70
C PHE A 263 -13.77 32.16 -10.58
N GLY A 264 -13.02 32.71 -11.55
CA GLY A 264 -13.50 33.80 -12.39
C GLY A 264 -13.84 35.02 -11.55
N TYR A 265 -15.01 35.60 -11.80
CA TYR A 265 -15.53 36.75 -11.05
C TYR A 265 -16.58 36.35 -10.00
N ASN A 266 -16.73 35.04 -9.72
CA ASN A 266 -17.71 34.56 -8.76
C ASN A 266 -17.22 34.76 -7.33
N THR A 267 -17.88 35.65 -6.58
CA THR A 267 -17.62 35.95 -5.17
C THR A 267 -18.29 34.98 -4.20
N ASP A 268 -19.16 34.09 -4.66
CA ASP A 268 -19.95 33.20 -3.82
C ASP A 268 -19.06 32.35 -2.91
N GLY A 269 -19.26 32.53 -1.60
CA GLY A 269 -18.50 31.82 -0.57
C GLY A 269 -17.01 32.15 -0.52
N ILE A 270 -16.49 33.08 -1.33
CA ILE A 270 -15.08 33.48 -1.29
C ILE A 270 -14.82 34.31 -0.03
N VAL A 271 -13.84 33.86 0.76
CA VAL A 271 -13.37 34.54 1.97
C VAL A 271 -11.87 34.72 1.87
N TYR A 272 -11.42 35.96 1.87
CA TYR A 272 -10.00 36.27 2.00
C TYR A 272 -9.59 36.14 3.45
N ILE A 273 -8.42 35.53 3.68
CA ILE A 273 -7.89 35.31 5.02
C ILE A 273 -6.41 35.70 5.05
N ASP A 274 -5.96 36.38 6.09
CA ASP A 274 -4.53 36.66 6.29
C ASP A 274 -3.84 35.61 7.17
N SER A 275 -2.51 35.73 7.27
CA SER A 275 -1.68 34.89 8.14
C SER A 275 -1.97 35.03 9.64
N LYS A 276 -2.79 36.02 10.05
CA LYS A 276 -3.26 36.22 11.43
C LYS A 276 -4.66 35.65 11.66
N GLY A 277 -5.33 35.14 10.62
CA GLY A 277 -6.69 34.61 10.67
C GLY A 277 -7.78 35.67 10.58
N ASN A 278 -7.45 36.92 10.24
CA ASN A 278 -8.46 37.94 9.95
C ASN A 278 -9.12 37.62 8.61
N THR A 279 -10.43 37.82 8.52
CA THR A 279 -11.21 37.44 7.34
C THR A 279 -11.93 38.64 6.73
N ASN A 280 -11.94 38.73 5.40
CA ASN A 280 -12.80 39.64 4.65
C ASN A 280 -13.57 38.86 3.56
N SER A 281 -14.89 38.99 3.53
CA SER A 281 -15.70 38.35 2.50
C SER A 281 -15.53 39.07 1.16
N ALA A 282 -15.49 38.33 0.06
CA ALA A 282 -15.52 38.95 -1.25
C ALA A 282 -16.93 39.50 -1.51
N VAL A 283 -17.06 40.82 -1.64
CA VAL A 283 -18.33 41.47 -1.97
C VAL A 283 -18.44 41.71 -3.48
N ASN A 284 -17.38 42.23 -4.10
CA ASN A 284 -17.29 42.49 -5.53
C ASN A 284 -15.95 41.98 -6.09
N ALA A 285 -15.95 41.44 -7.31
CA ALA A 285 -14.75 41.00 -8.02
C ALA A 285 -14.40 41.99 -9.13
N TYR A 286 -13.45 42.90 -8.87
CA TYR A 286 -12.91 43.81 -9.90
C TYR A 286 -11.86 43.13 -10.80
N SER A 287 -11.33 41.99 -10.35
CA SER A 287 -10.37 41.15 -11.06
C SER A 287 -10.73 39.69 -10.84
N GLU A 288 -10.20 38.83 -11.72
CA GLU A 288 -10.34 37.38 -11.59
C GLU A 288 -9.83 36.90 -10.22
N ILE A 289 -10.65 36.12 -9.52
CA ILE A 289 -10.33 35.52 -8.23
C ILE A 289 -9.53 34.26 -8.49
N VAL A 290 -8.20 34.40 -8.40
CA VAL A 290 -7.25 33.31 -8.57
C VAL A 290 -6.37 33.21 -7.33
N GLY A 291 -6.18 31.99 -6.83
CA GLY A 291 -5.32 31.77 -5.67
C GLY A 291 -5.28 30.33 -5.19
N TYR A 292 -4.48 30.08 -4.15
CA TYR A 292 -4.39 28.79 -3.47
C TYR A 292 -5.58 28.65 -2.51
N ILE A 293 -6.72 28.23 -3.06
CA ILE A 293 -7.99 28.30 -2.36
C ILE A 293 -8.30 26.97 -1.69
N VAL A 294 -8.58 27.03 -0.38
CA VAL A 294 -9.05 25.89 0.42
C VAL A 294 -10.57 25.99 0.56
N SER A 295 -11.29 24.99 0.05
CA SER A 295 -12.75 24.95 0.13
C SER A 295 -13.19 24.08 1.30
N VAL A 296 -14.06 24.63 2.15
CA VAL A 296 -14.79 23.91 3.21
C VAL A 296 -16.24 23.76 2.77
N PHE A 297 -16.79 22.55 2.83
CA PHE A 297 -18.10 22.25 2.25
C PHE A 297 -18.86 21.16 3.01
N VAL A 298 -20.13 20.97 2.65
CA VAL A 298 -20.95 19.83 3.08
C VAL A 298 -20.98 18.79 1.95
N PRO A 299 -20.41 17.59 2.15
CA PRO A 299 -20.33 16.58 1.10
C PRO A 299 -21.70 16.15 0.57
N GLY A 300 -21.91 16.26 -0.74
CA GLY A 300 -23.13 15.81 -1.43
C GLY A 300 -24.31 16.78 -1.32
N LYS A 301 -24.10 17.97 -0.76
CA LYS A 301 -25.11 19.04 -0.62
C LYS A 301 -24.60 20.38 -1.14
N GLU A 302 -23.71 20.36 -2.12
CA GLU A 302 -23.07 21.56 -2.68
C GLU A 302 -24.07 22.46 -3.43
N SER A 303 -25.24 21.93 -3.81
CA SER A 303 -26.37 22.70 -4.35
C SER A 303 -27.23 23.38 -3.28
N GLU A 304 -27.20 22.87 -2.04
CA GLU A 304 -27.96 23.43 -0.90
C GLU A 304 -27.10 24.41 -0.10
N TYR A 305 -25.82 24.09 0.07
CA TYR A 305 -24.88 24.88 0.84
C TYR A 305 -23.72 25.33 -0.03
N THR A 306 -23.57 26.65 -0.18
CA THR A 306 -22.42 27.24 -0.86
C THR A 306 -21.14 26.95 -0.07
N PRO A 307 -20.11 26.33 -0.68
CA PRO A 307 -18.81 26.12 -0.02
C PRO A 307 -18.15 27.43 0.41
N VAL A 308 -17.54 27.43 1.59
CA VAL A 308 -16.70 28.55 2.03
C VAL A 308 -15.27 28.33 1.51
N ARG A 309 -14.78 29.27 0.73
CA ARG A 309 -13.57 29.18 -0.07
C ARG A 309 -12.54 30.20 0.42
N TYR A 310 -11.61 29.71 1.23
CA TYR A 310 -10.58 30.54 1.84
C TYR A 310 -9.42 30.78 0.88
N ASN A 311 -9.17 32.04 0.55
CA ASN A 311 -8.02 32.48 -0.22
C ASN A 311 -7.02 33.21 0.69
N LEU A 312 -5.86 32.61 0.93
CA LEU A 312 -4.82 33.20 1.78
C LEU A 312 -4.17 34.39 1.06
N THR A 313 -4.14 35.56 1.72
CA THR A 313 -3.60 36.80 1.18
C THR A 313 -2.90 37.62 2.26
N ASP A 314 -1.79 38.27 1.92
CA ASP A 314 -1.04 39.11 2.85
C ASP A 314 -1.60 40.54 2.95
N TYR A 315 -2.59 40.91 2.12
CA TYR A 315 -3.08 42.28 1.98
C TYR A 315 -4.61 42.39 2.03
N LEU A 316 -5.22 42.10 3.19
CA LEU A 316 -6.68 42.27 3.37
C LEU A 316 -7.15 43.72 3.12
N ASN A 317 -6.33 44.71 3.48
CA ASN A 317 -6.68 46.13 3.37
C ASN A 317 -6.76 46.65 1.92
N ASN A 318 -6.17 45.93 0.96
CA ASN A 318 -6.21 46.32 -0.46
C ASN A 318 -7.45 45.74 -1.17
N ILE A 319 -8.23 44.91 -0.48
CA ILE A 319 -9.47 44.34 -1.00
C ILE A 319 -10.58 45.35 -0.72
N LYS A 320 -10.96 46.13 -1.75
CA LYS A 320 -11.97 47.19 -1.66
C LYS A 320 -13.30 46.63 -1.16
N THR A 321 -13.60 46.84 0.11
CA THR A 321 -14.94 46.69 0.68
C THR A 321 -15.75 47.94 0.33
N ALA A 322 -17.01 47.80 -0.11
CA ALA A 322 -17.89 48.95 -0.18
C ALA A 322 -18.18 49.44 1.26
N GLU A 323 -18.00 50.74 1.52
CA GLU A 323 -18.47 51.37 2.76
C GLU A 323 -19.99 51.16 2.89
N PRO A 324 -20.53 50.98 4.10
CA PRO A 324 -21.97 50.92 4.29
C PRO A 324 -22.59 52.24 3.82
N SER A 325 -23.52 52.17 2.86
CA SER A 325 -24.28 53.33 2.42
C SER A 325 -25.01 53.94 3.62
N LYS A 326 -24.56 55.13 4.04
CA LYS A 326 -25.39 56.03 4.83
C LYS A 326 -26.47 56.56 3.89
N ASP A 327 -27.63 55.92 3.94
CA ASP A 327 -28.98 56.44 3.65
C ASP A 327 -29.89 55.19 3.66
N ASN A 328 -30.87 55.05 4.54
CA ASN A 328 -32.02 55.95 4.63
C ASN A 328 -32.45 56.22 6.07
N LYS A 329 -32.71 57.51 6.33
CA LYS A 329 -33.61 58.02 7.37
C LYS A 329 -35.05 57.63 7.09
#